data_AF-A0A1A8PE61-F1
#
_entry.id   AF-A0A1A8PE61-F1
#
_cell.length_a   1.000
_cell.length_b   1.000
_cell.length_c   1.000
_cell.angle_alpha   90.00
_cell.angle_beta   90.00
_cell.angle_gamma   90.00
#
_symmetry.space_group_name_H-M   'P 1'
#
loop_
_entity.id
_entity.type
_entity.pdbx_description
1 polymer ?
#
loop_
_entity_poly.entity_id
_entity_poly.type
_entity_poly.pdbx_seq_one_letter_code
_entity_poly.pdbx_strand_id
1 'polypeptide(L)' 'VIEMVHHFCRGQSYDNASNMAGKYSGLQAHLKKENPLIHYTPCAAHSLNLVGVNCVDNCCEEVNSFF' A
#
# COMPACT_ATOMS: atom_id res chain seq x y z
N VAL A 1 -2.72 1.12 -21.75
CA VAL A 1 -3.14 2.01 -20.65
C VAL A 1 -2.21 1.94 -19.45
N ILE A 2 -1.86 0.75 -18.91
CA ILE A 2 -0.99 0.62 -17.72
C ILE A 2 0.44 1.17 -17.93
N GLU A 3 1.11 0.85 -19.05
CA GLU A 3 2.47 1.36 -19.32
C GLU A 3 2.56 2.89 -19.43
N MET A 4 1.47 3.53 -19.91
CA MET A 4 1.42 4.98 -20.03
C MET A 4 1.42 5.65 -18.64
N VAL A 5 0.81 5.01 -17.65
CA VAL A 5 0.79 5.49 -16.26
C VAL A 5 2.21 5.43 -15.66
N HIS A 6 3.00 4.40 -15.95
CA HIS A 6 4.36 4.27 -15.39
C HIS A 6 5.35 5.32 -15.93
N HIS A 7 5.13 5.80 -17.16
CA HIS A 7 6.04 6.75 -17.79
C HIS A 7 5.79 8.19 -17.32
N PHE A 8 4.52 8.58 -17.15
CA PHE A 8 4.14 9.96 -16.85
C PHE A 8 3.75 10.20 -15.38
N CYS A 9 3.19 9.21 -14.67
CA CYS A 9 2.87 9.37 -13.25
C CYS A 9 4.11 9.19 -12.39
N ARG A 10 4.46 10.24 -11.64
CA ARG A 10 5.54 10.23 -10.65
C ARG A 10 5.11 9.66 -9.30
N GLY A 11 3.83 9.65 -8.98
CA GLY A 11 3.31 9.12 -7.72
C GLY A 11 2.10 8.23 -7.98
N GLN A 12 2.16 7.00 -7.49
CA GLN A 12 1.06 6.04 -7.57
C GLN A 12 0.87 5.32 -6.24
N SER A 13 -0.39 5.12 -5.87
CA SER A 13 -0.78 4.47 -4.63
C SER A 13 -1.17 3.01 -4.86
N TYR A 14 -0.64 2.09 -4.03
CA TYR A 14 -0.95 0.66 -4.07
C TYR A 14 -1.19 0.11 -2.66
N ASP A 15 -1.75 -1.10 -2.56
CA ASP A 15 -1.85 -1.79 -1.26
C ASP A 15 -0.46 -2.12 -0.68
N ASN A 16 -0.40 -2.52 0.60
CA ASN A 16 0.86 -2.87 1.27
C ASN A 16 1.16 -4.38 1.25
N ALA A 17 0.53 -5.14 0.36
CA ALA A 17 0.80 -6.56 0.26
C ALA A 17 2.27 -6.81 -0.14
N SER A 18 2.82 -7.96 0.27
CA SER A 18 4.23 -8.28 0.09
C SER A 18 4.68 -8.32 -1.38
N ASN A 19 3.76 -8.68 -2.29
CA ASN A 19 3.98 -8.63 -3.74
C ASN A 19 3.93 -7.22 -4.33
N MET A 20 3.41 -6.23 -3.61
CA MET A 20 3.28 -4.84 -4.06
C MET A 20 4.37 -3.95 -3.45
N ALA A 21 4.50 -3.95 -2.12
CA ALA A 21 5.37 -3.05 -1.36
C ALA A 21 6.81 -3.56 -1.18
N GLY A 22 7.16 -4.70 -1.79
CA GLY A 22 8.47 -5.28 -1.63
C GLY A 22 9.58 -4.39 -2.23
N LYS A 23 10.60 -4.11 -1.41
CA LYS A 23 11.71 -3.20 -1.77
C LYS A 23 12.66 -3.79 -2.82
N TYR A 24 12.90 -5.09 -2.74
CA TYR A 24 13.86 -5.80 -3.60
C TYR A 24 13.18 -6.74 -4.61
N SER A 25 11.91 -7.05 -4.37
CA SER A 25 11.05 -7.89 -5.21
C SER A 25 9.62 -7.36 -5.12
N GLY A 26 8.78 -7.59 -6.13
CA GLY A 26 7.41 -7.07 -6.16
C GLY A 26 7.26 -5.77 -6.96
N LEU A 27 6.03 -5.25 -7.02
CA LEU A 27 5.66 -4.18 -7.95
C LEU A 27 6.47 -2.91 -7.72
N GLN A 28 6.68 -2.48 -6.47
CA GLN A 28 7.50 -1.33 -6.14
C GLN A 28 8.91 -1.42 -6.74
N ALA A 29 9.57 -2.57 -6.61
CA ALA A 29 10.90 -2.79 -7.15
C ALA A 29 10.90 -2.77 -8.69
N HIS A 30 9.89 -3.37 -9.32
CA HIS A 30 9.72 -3.34 -10.78
C HIS A 30 9.49 -1.92 -11.31
N LEU A 31 8.57 -1.16 -10.71
CA LEU A 31 8.29 0.22 -11.10
C LEU A 31 9.51 1.13 -10.93
N LYS A 32 10.29 0.94 -9.86
CA LYS A 32 11.50 1.75 -9.63
C LYS A 32 12.61 1.42 -10.64
N LYS A 33 12.66 0.17 -11.13
CA LYS A 33 13.59 -0.25 -12.20
C LYS A 33 13.21 0.36 -13.55
N GLU A 34 11.91 0.41 -13.86
CA GLU A 34 11.41 1.01 -15.10
C GLU A 34 11.54 2.54 -15.10
N ASN A 35 11.20 3.17 -13.98
CA ASN A 35 11.25 4.63 -13.82
C ASN A 35 11.83 4.98 -12.44
N PRO A 36 13.13 5.32 -12.35
CA PRO A 36 13.78 5.68 -11.10
C PRO A 36 13.16 6.87 -10.37
N LEU A 37 12.35 7.67 -11.06
CA LEU A 37 11.66 8.84 -10.52
C LEU A 37 10.24 8.53 -10.02
N ILE A 38 9.77 7.29 -10.12
CA ILE A 38 8.51 6.88 -9.49
C ILE A 38 8.64 6.90 -7.97
N HIS A 39 7.61 7.43 -7.34
CA HIS A 39 7.30 7.35 -5.93
C HIS A 39 6.16 6.35 -5.74
N TYR A 40 6.48 5.27 -5.01
CA TYR A 40 5.50 4.35 -4.48
C TYR A 40 4.90 4.95 -3.21
N THR A 41 3.58 4.94 -3.08
CA THR A 41 2.89 5.40 -1.87
C THR A 41 1.89 4.35 -1.40
N PRO A 42 1.86 3.98 -0.11
CA PRO A 42 0.79 3.13 0.41
C PRO A 42 -0.59 3.76 0.23
N CYS A 43 -1.60 2.94 -0.07
CA CYS A 43 -2.98 3.39 -0.15
C CYS A 43 -3.48 3.85 1.22
N ALA A 44 -3.81 5.14 1.35
CA ALA A 44 -4.26 5.74 2.60
C ALA A 44 -5.48 5.02 3.20
N ALA A 45 -6.47 4.65 2.37
CA ALA A 45 -7.65 3.92 2.85
C ALA A 45 -7.27 2.55 3.44
N HIS A 46 -6.38 1.81 2.78
CA HIS A 46 -5.91 0.52 3.27
C HIS A 46 -5.08 0.68 4.55
N SER A 47 -4.20 1.68 4.60
CA SER A 47 -3.41 2.00 5.80
C SER A 47 -4.30 2.37 6.99
N LEU A 48 -5.34 3.19 6.77
CA LEU A 48 -6.30 3.56 7.80
C LEU A 48 -7.12 2.36 8.28
N ASN A 49 -7.54 1.48 7.36
CA ASN A 49 -8.23 0.25 7.72
C ASN A 49 -7.35 -0.66 8.59
N LEU A 50 -6.08 -0.83 8.22
CA LEU A 50 -5.14 -1.63 9.01
C LEU A 50 -4.94 -1.08 10.42
N VAL A 51 -4.81 0.25 10.54
CA VAL A 51 -4.74 0.92 11.86
C VAL A 51 -6.03 0.67 12.65
N GLY A 52 -7.19 0.84 12.02
CA GLY A 52 -8.49 0.64 12.67
C GLY A 52 -8.67 -0.79 13.18
N VAL A 53 -8.42 -1.79 12.33
CA VAL A 53 -8.46 -3.21 12.71
C VAL A 53 -7.50 -3.49 13.86
N ASN A 54 -6.25 -3.05 13.75
CA ASN A 54 -5.28 -3.25 14.83
C ASN A 54 -5.71 -2.56 16.15
N CYS A 55 -6.32 -1.38 16.08
CA CYS A 55 -6.83 -0.71 17.27
C CYS A 55 -7.97 -1.49 17.93
N VAL A 56 -8.89 -2.05 17.14
CA VAL A 56 -10.01 -2.87 17.64
C VAL A 56 -9.48 -4.18 18.23
N ASP A 57 -8.66 -4.92 17.49
CA ASP A 57 -8.10 -6.22 17.89
C ASP A 57 -7.32 -6.17 19.21
N ASN A 58 -6.71 -5.02 19.52
CA ASN A 58 -5.94 -4.80 20.75
C ASN A 58 -6.72 -4.02 21.83
N CYS A 59 -8.02 -3.80 21.64
CA CYS A 59 -8.92 -3.18 22.62
C CYS A 59 -9.53 -4.25 23.56
N CYS A 60 -10.53 -3.85 24.35
CA CYS A 60 -11.30 -4.76 25.19
C CYS A 60 -12.31 -5.58 24.36
N GLU A 61 -12.76 -6.72 24.89
CA GLU A 61 -13.68 -7.64 24.18
C GLU A 61 -15.01 -6.96 23.82
N GLU A 62 -15.46 -6.00 24.61
CA GLU A 62 -16.70 -5.24 24.36
C GLU A 62 -16.59 -4.41 23.08
N VAL A 63 -15.42 -3.84 22.81
CA VAL A 63 -15.16 -3.08 21.59
C VAL A 63 -14.97 -4.03 20.40
N ASN A 64 -14.24 -5.13 20.60
CA ASN A 64 -14.09 -6.17 19.57
C ASN A 64 -15.40 -6.82 19.15
N SER A 65 -16.37 -6.97 20.07
CA SER A 65 -17.68 -7.55 19.77
C SER A 65 -18.68 -6.56 19.17
N PHE A 66 -18.40 -5.26 19.27
CA PHE A 66 -19.21 -4.20 18.67
C PHE A 66 -18.88 -3.96 17.19
N PHE A 67 -17.60 -4.01 16.83
CA PHE A 67 -17.09 -3.83 15.46
C PHE A 67 -17.06 -5.16 14.69
#